data_AF-A0A1E1WLI0-F1
#
_entry.id   AF-A0A1E1WLI0-F1
#
_cell.length_a   1.000
_cell.length_b   1.000
_cell.length_c   1.000
_cell.angle_alpha   90.00
_cell.angle_beta   90.00
_cell.angle_gamma   90.00
#
_symmetry.space_group_name_H-M   'P 1'
#
loop_
_entity.id
_entity.type
_entity.pdbx_description
1 polymer ?
#
loop_
_entity_poly.entity_id
_entity_poly.type
_entity_poly.pdbx_seq_one_letter_code
_entity_poly.pdbx_strand_id
1 'polypeptide(L)'
;VVQRVDHHGRTAIVHWFRTYTSADDPVPQMLYESEMSVYDLKDHPDFQYRPGTVVIRVANFTGEDANCTAGQVIDNFPSGRVKVWWVDGHTSMCWPQDLYKVGEYDSEDGELWGSEGSASDDS
;
A
#
# COMPACT_ATOMS: atom_id res chain seq x y z
N VAL A 1 -2.01 -11.74 3.85
CA VAL A 1 -1.49 -11.77 2.46
C VAL A 1 -1.99 -13.02 1.77
N VAL A 2 -2.69 -12.88 0.65
CA VAL A 2 -3.19 -14.02 -0.14
C VAL A 2 -2.01 -14.72 -0.83
N GLN A 3 -1.88 -16.02 -0.66
CA GLN A 3 -0.81 -16.84 -1.22
C GLN A 3 -1.24 -17.56 -2.50
N ARG A 4 -2.44 -18.14 -2.48
CA ARG A 4 -3.01 -18.87 -3.61
C ARG A 4 -4.53 -18.83 -3.53
N VAL A 5 -5.19 -18.89 -4.69
CA VAL A 5 -6.64 -18.96 -4.82
C VAL A 5 -7.02 -20.24 -5.55
N ASP A 6 -8.02 -20.96 -5.05
CA ASP A 6 -8.72 -22.02 -5.76
C ASP A 6 -10.07 -21.49 -6.26
N HIS A 7 -10.20 -21.34 -7.57
CA HIS A 7 -11.42 -20.81 -8.17
C HIS A 7 -12.58 -21.82 -8.14
N HIS A 8 -12.31 -23.14 -8.15
CA HIS A 8 -13.36 -24.15 -8.12
C HIS A 8 -13.96 -24.26 -6.72
N GLY A 9 -13.12 -24.39 -5.69
CA GLY A 9 -13.52 -24.43 -4.29
C GLY A 9 -13.99 -23.08 -3.75
N ARG A 10 -13.66 -21.98 -4.45
CA ARG A 10 -13.90 -20.60 -3.99
C ARG A 10 -13.21 -20.33 -2.64
N THR A 11 -12.01 -20.86 -2.47
CA THR A 11 -11.18 -20.67 -1.27
C THR A 11 -9.83 -20.04 -1.62
N ALA A 12 -9.16 -19.52 -0.60
CA ALA A 12 -7.83 -18.98 -0.71
C ALA A 12 -6.99 -19.37 0.51
N ILE A 13 -5.69 -19.57 0.27
CA ILE A 13 -4.69 -19.74 1.32
C ILE A 13 -4.15 -18.36 1.66
N VAL A 14 -4.17 -18.01 2.95
CA VAL A 14 -3.76 -16.70 3.44
C VAL A 14 -2.72 -16.86 4.53
N HIS A 15 -1.66 -16.05 4.46
CA HIS A 15 -0.72 -15.85 5.57
C HIS A 15 -1.11 -14.62 6.37
N TRP A 16 -1.21 -14.81 7.69
CA TRP A 16 -1.47 -13.75 8.65
C TRP A 16 -0.16 -13.23 9.22
N PHE A 17 -0.03 -11.91 9.30
CA PHE A 17 1.17 -11.25 9.78
C PHE A 17 0.83 -10.34 10.94
N ARG A 18 1.75 -10.23 11.90
CA ARG A 18 1.78 -9.18 12.89
C ARG A 18 2.78 -8.11 12.44
N THR A 19 2.35 -6.86 12.50
CA THR A 19 3.23 -5.71 12.31
C THR A 19 4.35 -5.67 13.34
N TYR A 20 5.53 -5.19 12.94
CA TYR A 20 6.61 -4.93 13.89
C TYR A 20 6.35 -3.63 14.65
N THR A 21 6.86 -3.55 15.87
CA THR A 21 6.70 -2.41 16.78
C THR A 21 8.04 -1.77 17.19
N SER A 22 9.18 -2.36 16.80
CA SER A 22 10.52 -1.85 17.07
C SER A 22 11.28 -1.63 15.76
N ALA A 23 12.14 -0.61 15.74
CA ALA A 23 13.05 -0.34 14.64
C ALA A 23 14.26 -1.29 14.59
N ASP A 24 14.52 -2.04 15.69
CA ASP A 24 15.66 -2.96 15.76
C ASP A 24 15.47 -4.24 14.93
N ASP A 25 14.21 -4.65 14.74
CA ASP A 25 13.82 -5.79 13.89
C ASP A 25 12.59 -5.39 13.04
N PRO A 26 12.79 -4.59 11.98
CA PRO A 26 11.72 -4.00 11.19
C PRO A 26 11.16 -5.01 10.16
N VAL A 27 10.76 -6.19 10.65
CA VAL A 27 10.25 -7.30 9.84
C VAL A 27 8.91 -7.76 10.40
N PRO A 28 7.81 -7.72 9.63
CA PRO A 28 6.54 -8.30 10.03
C PRO A 28 6.67 -9.80 10.30
N GLN A 29 6.08 -10.25 11.40
CA GLN A 29 6.13 -11.65 11.82
C GLN A 29 4.97 -12.43 11.22
N MET A 30 5.26 -13.45 10.41
CA MET A 30 4.25 -14.42 9.97
C MET A 30 3.77 -15.23 11.17
N LEU A 31 2.45 -15.23 11.41
CA LEU A 31 1.82 -15.89 12.54
C LEU A 31 1.38 -17.31 12.20
N TYR A 32 0.49 -17.43 11.20
CA TYR A 32 -0.04 -18.71 10.76
C TYR A 32 -0.62 -18.60 9.35
N GLU A 33 -0.85 -19.77 8.75
CA GLU A 33 -1.57 -19.95 7.50
C GLU A 33 -3.00 -20.42 7.77
N SER A 34 -3.96 -19.95 6.99
CA SER A 34 -5.34 -20.43 7.03
C SER A 34 -5.95 -20.49 5.63
N GLU A 35 -6.81 -21.49 5.40
CA GLU A 35 -7.70 -21.52 4.26
C GLU A 35 -9.00 -20.78 4.60
N MET A 36 -9.43 -19.88 3.71
CA MET A 36 -10.62 -19.07 3.88
C MET A 36 -11.47 -19.05 2.61
N SER A 37 -12.77 -18.89 2.78
CA SER A 37 -13.67 -18.54 1.66
C SER A 37 -13.25 -17.20 1.05
N VAL A 38 -13.21 -17.12 -0.27
CA VAL A 38 -12.91 -15.85 -0.96
C VAL A 38 -13.93 -14.76 -0.66
N TYR A 39 -15.15 -15.12 -0.23
CA TYR A 39 -16.20 -14.18 0.13
C TYR A 39 -16.00 -13.53 1.51
N ASP A 40 -15.20 -14.16 2.37
CA ASP A 40 -14.91 -13.65 3.71
C ASP A 40 -13.65 -12.78 3.74
N LEU A 41 -12.89 -12.76 2.63
CA LEU A 41 -11.70 -11.94 2.51
C LEU A 41 -12.07 -10.45 2.41
N LYS A 42 -11.34 -9.64 3.18
CA LYS A 42 -11.39 -8.19 3.11
C LYS A 42 -9.97 -7.67 3.00
N ASP A 43 -9.83 -6.56 2.30
CA ASP A 43 -8.56 -5.84 2.26
C ASP A 43 -8.20 -5.33 3.66
N HIS A 44 -6.90 -5.30 3.95
CA HIS A 44 -6.41 -4.67 5.17
C HIS A 44 -6.67 -3.16 5.09
N PRO A 45 -7.19 -2.51 6.15
CA PRO A 45 -7.50 -1.08 6.11
C PRO A 45 -6.27 -0.22 5.77
N ASP A 46 -5.12 -0.54 6.38
CA ASP A 46 -3.91 0.30 6.24
C ASP A 46 -2.94 -0.17 5.13
N PHE A 47 -3.07 -1.40 4.63
CA PHE A 47 -2.03 -2.04 3.80
C PHE A 47 -2.60 -2.52 2.47
N GLN A 48 -3.20 -1.59 1.72
CA GLN A 48 -3.77 -1.83 0.40
C GLN A 48 -3.05 -0.99 -0.67
N TYR A 49 -2.24 -1.65 -1.49
CA TYR A 49 -1.51 -1.03 -2.60
C TYR A 49 -1.97 -1.58 -3.94
N ARG A 50 -2.15 -0.70 -4.92
CA ARG A 50 -2.37 -1.06 -6.33
C ARG A 50 -1.19 -0.59 -7.18
N PRO A 51 -0.86 -1.26 -8.29
CA PRO A 51 0.07 -0.72 -9.27
C PRO A 51 -0.29 0.73 -9.62
N GLY A 52 0.71 1.60 -9.61
CA GLY A 52 0.53 3.03 -9.84
C GLY A 52 0.29 3.88 -8.58
N THR A 53 0.06 3.27 -7.41
CA THR A 53 -0.11 3.99 -6.14
C THR A 53 1.15 4.78 -5.80
N VAL A 54 1.01 6.07 -5.49
CA VAL A 54 2.14 6.91 -5.04
C VAL A 54 2.37 6.66 -3.55
N VAL A 55 3.63 6.46 -3.17
CA VAL A 55 4.04 6.16 -1.80
C VAL A 55 5.21 7.03 -1.37
N ILE A 56 5.27 7.30 -0.08
CA ILE A 56 6.41 7.91 0.61
C ILE A 56 6.99 6.86 1.57
N ARG A 57 8.28 6.58 1.48
CA ARG A 57 9.00 5.79 2.48
C ARG A 57 9.07 6.58 3.78
N VAL A 58 8.70 5.93 4.87
CA VAL A 58 8.64 6.54 6.21
C VAL A 58 9.50 5.80 7.25
N ALA A 59 10.03 4.63 6.91
CA ALA A 59 10.90 3.86 7.79
C ALA A 59 11.93 3.04 7.01
N ASN A 60 12.87 2.45 7.75
CA ASN A 60 13.86 1.49 7.26
C ASN A 60 14.67 1.99 6.04
N PHE A 61 15.17 3.22 6.14
CA PHE A 61 16.07 3.84 5.16
C PHE A 61 17.45 3.18 5.24
N THR A 62 17.70 2.18 4.40
CA THR A 62 18.96 1.41 4.41
C THR A 62 19.48 1.21 2.99
N GLY A 63 20.79 1.09 2.83
CA GLY A 63 21.43 0.81 1.54
C GLY A 63 21.10 1.86 0.46
N GLU A 64 20.69 1.39 -0.72
CA GLU A 64 20.29 2.22 -1.86
C GLU A 64 19.04 3.06 -1.58
N ASP A 65 18.25 2.70 -0.56
CA ASP A 65 17.03 3.42 -0.18
C ASP A 65 17.28 4.58 0.80
N ALA A 66 18.54 4.84 1.19
CA ALA A 66 18.86 5.81 2.24
C ALA A 66 18.40 7.25 1.95
N ASN A 67 18.38 7.65 0.67
CA ASN A 67 18.09 9.02 0.26
C ASN A 67 16.76 9.19 -0.47
N CYS A 68 16.01 8.10 -0.64
CA CYS A 68 14.91 8.05 -1.60
C CYS A 68 13.58 7.88 -0.86
N THR A 69 12.77 8.92 -0.93
CA THR A 69 11.56 9.04 -0.12
C THR A 69 10.30 8.78 -0.94
N ALA A 70 10.17 9.31 -2.15
CA ALA A 70 8.96 9.16 -2.95
C ALA A 70 9.13 8.11 -4.06
N GLY A 71 8.06 7.36 -4.33
CA GLY A 71 8.04 6.36 -5.38
C GLY A 71 6.63 5.93 -5.79
N GLN A 72 6.56 5.03 -6.75
CA GLN A 72 5.32 4.46 -7.28
C GLN A 72 5.33 2.95 -7.13
N VAL A 73 4.24 2.38 -6.63
CA VAL A 73 4.07 0.94 -6.50
C VAL A 73 4.04 0.29 -7.88
N ILE A 74 4.87 -0.71 -8.09
CA ILE A 74 4.86 -1.56 -9.28
C ILE A 74 3.94 -2.76 -9.05
N ASP A 75 4.15 -3.51 -7.97
CA ASP A 75 3.44 -4.77 -7.73
C ASP A 75 3.53 -5.22 -6.25
N ASN A 76 2.67 -6.15 -5.85
CA ASN A 76 2.64 -6.77 -4.53
C ASN A 76 3.04 -8.24 -4.63
N PHE A 77 3.81 -8.74 -3.66
CA PHE A 77 4.33 -10.11 -3.70
C PHE A 77 3.73 -10.98 -2.60
N PRO A 78 3.60 -12.31 -2.82
CA PRO A 78 3.14 -13.26 -1.79
C PRO A 78 4.00 -13.26 -0.52
N SER A 79 5.25 -12.80 -0.59
CA SER A 79 6.10 -12.55 0.58
C SER A 79 5.59 -11.46 1.52
N GLY A 80 4.55 -10.71 1.12
CA GLY A 80 4.03 -9.55 1.83
C GLY A 80 4.78 -8.26 1.54
N ARG A 81 5.78 -8.29 0.65
CA ARG A 81 6.54 -7.09 0.26
C ARG A 81 5.91 -6.39 -0.94
N VAL A 82 6.08 -5.08 -0.98
CA VAL A 82 5.63 -4.19 -2.05
C VAL A 82 6.84 -3.77 -2.87
N LYS A 83 6.78 -3.93 -4.19
CA LYS A 83 7.83 -3.48 -5.10
C LYS A 83 7.55 -2.03 -5.49
N VAL A 84 8.53 -1.16 -5.29
CA VAL A 84 8.40 0.29 -5.53
C VAL A 84 9.48 0.77 -6.47
N TRP A 85 9.10 1.57 -7.45
CA TRP A 85 10.00 2.35 -8.29
C TRP A 85 10.19 3.75 -7.69
N TRP A 86 11.43 4.12 -7.41
CA TRP A 86 11.76 5.37 -6.73
C TRP A 86 12.11 6.48 -7.72
N VAL A 87 11.99 7.73 -7.27
CA VAL A 87 12.22 8.93 -8.10
C VAL A 87 13.65 9.06 -8.63
N ASP A 88 14.63 8.47 -7.97
CA ASP A 88 16.03 8.40 -8.40
C ASP A 88 16.30 7.24 -9.38
N GLY A 89 15.27 6.46 -9.70
CA GLY A 89 15.26 5.51 -10.81
C GLY A 89 15.51 4.05 -10.43
N HIS A 90 15.95 3.74 -9.20
CA HIS A 90 16.09 2.36 -8.75
C HIS A 90 14.76 1.76 -8.31
N THR A 91 14.79 0.46 -8.02
CA THR A 91 13.61 -0.28 -7.56
C THR A 91 14.01 -1.14 -6.39
N SER A 92 13.19 -1.12 -5.33
CA SER A 92 13.41 -1.97 -4.18
C SER A 92 12.11 -2.56 -3.65
N MET A 93 12.24 -3.51 -2.72
CA MET A 93 11.15 -4.21 -2.09
C MET A 93 11.01 -3.73 -0.66
N CYS A 94 9.82 -3.34 -0.24
CA CYS A 94 9.57 -2.76 1.08
C CYS A 94 8.53 -3.55 1.84
N TRP A 95 8.57 -3.45 3.17
CA TRP A 95 7.40 -3.84 3.95
C TRP A 95 6.32 -2.76 3.83
N PRO A 96 5.04 -3.13 3.88
CA PRO A 96 3.93 -2.18 3.94
C PRO A 96 4.12 -1.10 5.02
N GLN A 97 4.64 -1.48 6.19
CA GLN A 97 4.90 -0.56 7.30
C GLN A 97 5.97 0.51 6.99
N ASP A 98 6.81 0.29 5.99
CA ASP A 98 7.82 1.26 5.55
C ASP A 98 7.23 2.32 4.63
N LEU A 99 5.98 2.14 4.15
CA LEU A 99 5.38 2.94 3.07
C LEU A 99 4.11 3.64 3.53
N TYR A 100 4.12 4.97 3.45
CA TYR A 100 2.93 5.79 3.53
C TYR A 100 2.32 5.98 2.14
N LYS A 101 1.05 5.62 1.99
CA LYS A 101 0.29 5.79 0.74
C LYS A 101 -0.20 7.23 0.61
N VAL A 102 0.11 7.87 -0.52
CA VAL A 102 -0.31 9.24 -0.83
C VAL A 102 -1.64 9.21 -1.58
N GLY A 103 -2.59 10.06 -1.18
CA GLY A 103 -3.88 10.19 -1.86
C GLY A 103 -5.02 9.38 -1.26
N GLU A 104 -4.97 9.06 0.04
CA GLU A 104 -6.16 8.57 0.76
C GLU A 104 -7.30 9.60 0.86
N TYR A 105 -7.08 10.82 0.36
CA TYR A 105 -8.04 11.93 0.36
C TYR A 105 -8.56 12.28 -1.03
N ASP A 106 -8.88 11.30 -1.87
CA ASP A 106 -9.64 11.58 -3.08
C ASP A 106 -10.99 10.85 -3.05
N SER A 107 -12.04 11.66 -2.86
CA SER A 107 -13.41 11.43 -3.35
C SER A 107 -14.42 10.64 -2.49
N GLU A 108 -14.72 11.08 -1.26
CA GLU A 108 -16.14 11.21 -0.84
C GLU A 108 -16.66 12.66 -0.98
N ASP A 109 -15.77 13.67 -1.08
CA ASP A 109 -16.15 15.06 -1.37
C ASP A 109 -15.73 15.45 -2.79
N GLY A 110 -16.59 15.15 -3.76
CA GLY A 110 -16.44 15.55 -5.16
C GLY A 110 -16.64 17.04 -5.42
N GLU A 111 -15.89 17.92 -4.77
CA GLU A 111 -16.02 19.39 -4.95
C GLU A 111 -14.70 20.18 -5.04
N LEU A 112 -13.59 19.59 -5.50
CA LEU A 112 -12.34 20.37 -5.62
C LEU A 112 -12.20 21.23 -6.90
N TRP A 113 -13.19 21.24 -7.79
CA TRP A 113 -13.16 22.02 -9.05
C TRP A 113 -14.43 22.84 -9.31
N GLY A 114 -15.07 23.37 -8.26
CA GLY A 114 -16.10 24.41 -8.37
C GLY A 114 -15.48 25.75 -8.76
N SER A 115 -15.25 25.95 -10.06
CA SER A 115 -14.73 27.15 -10.73
C SER A 115 -14.91 28.48 -9.97
N GLU A 116 -13.79 29.16 -9.68
CA GLU A 116 -13.81 30.61 -9.53
C GLU A 116 -14.24 31.23 -10.87
N GLY A 117 -15.45 31.77 -10.91
CA GLY A 117 -16.01 32.49 -12.04
C GLY A 117 -16.71 33.75 -11.53
N SER A 118 -15.95 34.83 -11.46
CA SER A 118 -16.41 36.18 -11.17
C SER A 118 -17.52 36.64 -12.12
N ALA A 119 -18.61 37.15 -11.55
CA ALA A 119 -19.42 38.20 -12.18
C ALA A 119 -20.04 39.06 -11.09
N SER A 120 -19.37 40.19 -10.84
CA SER A 120 -19.99 41.41 -10.32
C SER A 120 -21.25 41.74 -11.13
N ASP A 121 -22.35 42.06 -10.48
CA ASP A 121 -23.10 43.24 -10.91
C ASP A 121 -23.81 43.92 -9.74
N ASP A 122 -23.66 45.23 -9.74
CA ASP A 122 -24.17 46.24 -8.82
C ASP A 122 -25.56 46.67 -9.32
N SER A 123 -26.57 46.70 -8.45
CA SER A 123 -27.78 47.57 -8.52
C SER A 123 -28.77 47.28 -7.38
#